data_AF-B7QE23-F1
#
_entry.id   AF-B7QE23-F1
#
_cell.length_a   1.000
_cell.length_b   1.000
_cell.length_c   1.000
_cell.angle_alpha   90.00
_cell.angle_beta   90.00
_cell.angle_gamma   90.00
#
_symmetry.space_group_name_H-M   'P 1'
#
loop_
_entity.id
_entity.type
_entity.pdbx_description
1 polymer ?
#
loop_
_entity_poly.entity_id
_entity_poly.type
_entity_poly.pdbx_seq_one_letter_code
_entity_poly.pdbx_strand_id
1 'polypeptide(L)'
;MDPARFVDLELRLGYPYVYLHQGHCEHLLVFSDLRMLHPDDSQNPHDYPLRLKSFPFGKRVLCMLCHTTIAKWVTYGNERVTDDPFFFCDVCFHSYNYTADNKKIGHFRAEPFLDWNAVL
;
A
#
# COMPACT_ATOMS: atom_id res chain seq x y z
N MET A 1 -16.73 26.41 5.69
CA MET A 1 -15.89 25.57 6.57
C MET A 1 -14.51 26.17 6.48
N ASP A 2 -13.99 26.70 7.57
CA ASP A 2 -12.73 27.43 7.53
C ASP A 2 -11.56 26.46 7.40
N PRO A 3 -10.49 26.82 6.68
CA PRO A 3 -9.29 26.00 6.61
C PRO A 3 -8.69 25.84 8.02
N ALA A 4 -8.40 24.60 8.40
CA ALA A 4 -7.76 24.27 9.67
C ALA A 4 -6.50 23.41 9.40
N ARG A 5 -5.41 23.66 10.12
CA ARG A 5 -4.23 22.80 10.11
C ARG A 5 -4.33 21.82 11.28
N PHE A 6 -3.57 20.72 11.23
CA PHE A 6 -3.53 19.74 12.32
C PHE A 6 -3.18 20.36 13.68
N VAL A 7 -2.30 21.37 13.70
CA VAL A 7 -1.89 22.08 14.93
C VAL A 7 -3.01 22.94 15.53
N ASP A 8 -4.02 23.28 14.73
CA ASP A 8 -5.16 24.09 15.17
C ASP A 8 -6.30 23.23 15.77
N LEU A 9 -6.15 21.90 15.78
CA LEU A 9 -7.19 20.96 16.23
C LEU A 9 -7.10 20.69 17.74
N GLU A 10 -8.24 20.81 18.43
CA GLU A 10 -8.43 20.20 19.75
C GLU A 10 -8.80 18.71 19.58
N LEU A 11 -7.80 17.84 19.75
CA LEU A 11 -7.92 16.41 19.47
C LEU A 11 -8.50 15.62 20.63
N ARG A 12 -9.43 14.72 20.31
CA ARG A 12 -9.99 13.70 21.18
C ARG A 12 -9.82 12.35 20.52
N LEU A 13 -9.10 11.45 21.19
CA LEU A 13 -8.87 10.11 20.69
C LEU A 13 -10.19 9.34 20.56
N GLY A 14 -10.33 8.61 19.45
CA GLY A 14 -11.52 7.83 19.11
C GLY A 14 -12.74 8.64 18.66
N TYR A 15 -12.69 9.97 18.66
CA TYR A 15 -13.78 10.80 18.16
C TYR A 15 -13.72 10.93 16.63
N PRO A 16 -14.84 10.79 15.90
CA PRO A 16 -14.87 10.95 14.45
C PRO A 16 -14.90 12.43 14.04
N TYR A 17 -13.95 12.83 13.20
CA TYR A 17 -13.85 14.15 12.58
C TYR A 17 -14.21 14.08 11.10
N VAL A 18 -14.72 15.18 10.55
CA VAL A 18 -14.99 15.29 9.10
C VAL A 18 -13.75 15.85 8.41
N TYR A 19 -13.23 15.09 7.45
CA TYR A 19 -12.20 15.51 6.51
C TYR A 19 -12.83 15.73 5.13
N LEU A 20 -12.73 16.96 4.61
CA LEU A 20 -13.25 17.32 3.29
C LEU A 20 -12.13 17.24 2.25
N HIS A 21 -12.14 16.19 1.44
CA HIS A 21 -11.22 16.00 0.32
C HIS A 21 -11.77 16.67 -0.95
N GLN A 22 -10.95 17.46 -1.64
CA GLN A 22 -11.29 18.16 -2.89
C GLN A 22 -12.58 19.02 -2.82
N GLY A 23 -12.96 19.50 -1.63
CA GLY A 23 -14.08 20.42 -1.46
C GLY A 23 -15.48 19.80 -1.55
N HIS A 24 -15.62 18.51 -1.87
CA HIS A 24 -16.94 17.86 -1.98
C HIS A 24 -16.98 16.39 -1.52
N CYS A 25 -15.84 15.79 -1.14
CA CYS A 25 -15.77 14.39 -0.72
C CYS A 25 -15.52 14.32 0.79
N GLU A 26 -16.56 13.98 1.55
CA GLU A 26 -16.48 13.88 3.00
C GLU A 26 -16.02 12.49 3.43
N HIS A 27 -14.99 12.46 4.29
CA HIS A 27 -14.47 11.26 4.89
C HIS A 27 -14.42 11.40 6.40
N LEU A 28 -14.66 10.29 7.10
CA LEU A 28 -14.40 10.23 8.54
C LEU A 28 -12.91 10.01 8.79
N LEU A 29 -12.32 10.92 9.57
CA LEU A 29 -10.97 10.80 10.10
C LEU A 29 -11.06 10.53 11.60
N VAL A 30 -10.34 9.53 12.09
CA VAL A 30 -10.27 9.21 13.52
C VAL A 30 -8.81 9.19 13.95
N PHE A 31 -8.49 9.95 14.98
CA PHE A 31 -7.22 9.83 15.68
C PHE A 31 -7.36 8.73 16.71
N SER A 32 -6.75 7.58 16.46
CA SER A 32 -6.90 6.39 17.29
C SER A 32 -5.88 6.29 18.41
N ASP A 33 -4.71 6.91 18.24
CA ASP A 33 -3.58 6.76 19.15
C ASP A 33 -2.74 8.04 19.21
N LEU A 34 -2.02 8.22 20.32
CA LEU A 34 -1.07 9.31 20.57
C LEU A 34 0.11 8.74 21.36
N ARG A 35 1.33 9.07 20.92
CA ARG A 35 2.55 8.75 21.67
C ARG A 35 3.49 9.94 21.73
N MET A 36 4.35 9.96 22.74
CA MET A 36 5.45 10.91 22.81
C MET A 36 6.48 10.63 21.71
N LEU A 37 7.15 11.70 21.26
CA LEU A 37 8.26 11.61 20.31
C LEU A 37 9.38 10.76 20.91
N HIS A 38 9.76 9.69 20.22
CA HIS A 38 10.82 8.77 20.61
C HIS A 38 12.16 9.20 19.99
N PRO A 39 13.32 8.92 20.62
CA PRO A 39 14.62 9.21 20.02
C PRO A 39 14.86 8.57 18.64
N ASP A 40 14.21 7.43 18.36
CA ASP A 40 14.31 6.73 17.07
C ASP A 40 13.39 7.33 15.98
N ASP A 41 12.50 8.26 16.33
CA ASP A 41 11.69 8.96 15.36
C ASP A 41 12.52 10.03 14.64
N SER A 42 12.05 10.46 13.46
CA SER A 42 12.63 11.66 12.85
C SER A 42 12.45 12.85 13.79
N GLN A 43 13.57 13.52 14.08
CA GLN A 43 13.62 14.76 14.84
C GLN A 43 13.45 16.00 13.94
N ASN A 44 13.45 15.82 12.61
CA ASN A 44 13.23 16.91 11.66
C ASN A 44 11.72 17.08 11.37
N PRO A 45 11.12 18.24 11.71
CA PRO A 45 9.69 18.47 11.45
C PRO A 45 9.29 18.35 9.98
N HIS A 46 10.22 18.58 9.04
CA HIS A 46 9.96 18.48 7.60
C HIS A 46 9.75 17.04 7.11
N ASP A 47 10.11 16.03 7.91
CA ASP A 47 9.88 14.63 7.57
C ASP A 47 8.43 14.20 7.86
N TYR A 48 7.62 15.08 8.47
CA TYR A 48 6.21 14.86 8.75
C TYR A 48 5.29 15.52 7.71
N PRO A 49 4.13 14.91 7.38
CA PRO A 49 3.58 13.68 7.94
C PRO A 49 4.37 12.43 7.52
N LEU A 50 4.88 11.68 8.50
CA LEU A 50 5.64 10.46 8.26
C LEU A 50 4.68 9.30 8.01
N ARG A 51 4.83 8.64 6.87
CA ARG A 51 4.04 7.45 6.56
C ARG A 51 4.56 6.26 7.35
N LEU A 52 4.01 6.05 8.55
CA LEU A 52 4.38 4.92 9.42
C LEU A 52 4.04 3.56 8.80
N LYS A 53 2.96 3.48 8.04
CA LYS A 53 2.53 2.28 7.31
C LYS A 53 2.10 2.68 5.91
N SER A 54 2.90 2.30 4.92
CA SER A 54 2.50 2.31 3.52
C SER A 54 1.95 0.95 3.20
N PHE A 55 0.71 0.89 2.75
CA PHE A 55 -0.04 -0.35 2.51
C PHE A 55 -0.43 -1.13 3.78
N PRO A 56 -1.60 -1.75 3.78
CA PRO A 56 -2.11 -2.37 4.97
C PRO A 56 -1.40 -3.71 5.20
N PHE A 57 -0.55 -3.73 6.23
CA PHE A 57 -0.12 -4.96 6.89
C PHE A 57 -1.34 -5.86 7.10
N GLY A 58 -1.29 -7.08 6.54
CA GLY A 58 -2.34 -8.08 6.70
C GLY A 58 -3.51 -8.03 5.71
N LYS A 59 -3.54 -7.14 4.70
CA LYS A 59 -4.51 -7.33 3.61
C LYS A 59 -3.97 -8.28 2.56
N ARG A 60 -4.86 -9.19 2.13
CA ARG A 60 -4.63 -10.06 0.99
C ARG A 60 -4.27 -9.22 -0.23
N VAL A 61 -3.09 -9.47 -0.80
CA VAL A 61 -2.70 -8.87 -2.07
C VAL A 61 -3.31 -9.74 -3.18
N LEU A 62 -4.29 -9.20 -3.90
CA LEU A 62 -4.83 -9.87 -5.08
C LEU A 62 -3.90 -9.67 -6.26
N CYS A 63 -3.95 -10.59 -7.22
CA CYS A 63 -3.30 -10.42 -8.50
C CYS A 63 -3.76 -9.12 -9.17
N MET A 64 -2.82 -8.26 -9.52
CA MET A 64 -3.07 -6.98 -10.19
C MET A 64 -3.50 -7.14 -11.66
N LEU A 65 -3.41 -8.35 -12.22
CA LEU A 65 -3.91 -8.64 -13.57
C LEU A 65 -5.38 -9.04 -13.56
N CYS A 66 -5.75 -10.09 -12.79
CA CYS A 66 -7.11 -10.63 -12.80
C CYS A 66 -8.00 -10.14 -11.66
N HIS A 67 -7.43 -9.53 -10.62
CA HIS A 67 -8.14 -9.05 -9.42
C HIS A 67 -9.04 -10.09 -8.72
N THR A 68 -8.83 -11.38 -8.99
CA THR A 68 -9.74 -12.47 -8.54
C THR A 68 -9.07 -13.36 -7.49
N THR A 69 -7.79 -13.65 -7.65
CA THR A 69 -7.04 -14.60 -6.81
C THR A 69 -5.86 -13.95 -6.12
N ILE A 70 -5.46 -14.49 -4.98
CA ILE A 70 -4.31 -14.00 -4.19
C ILE A 70 -3.02 -14.11 -5.01
N ALA A 71 -2.16 -13.09 -4.89
CA ALA A 71 -0.85 -13.06 -5.51
C ALA A 71 0.09 -14.10 -4.89
N LYS A 72 0.88 -14.75 -5.73
CA LYS A 72 1.94 -15.69 -5.35
C LYS A 72 3.31 -15.30 -5.90
N TRP A 73 3.35 -14.30 -6.78
CA TRP A 73 4.56 -13.82 -7.43
C TRP A 73 4.59 -12.30 -7.41
N VAL A 74 5.77 -11.74 -7.22
CA VAL A 74 6.06 -10.33 -7.40
C VAL A 74 7.15 -10.16 -8.46
N THR A 75 6.96 -9.23 -9.38
CA THR A 75 7.96 -8.87 -10.37
C THR A 75 8.47 -7.45 -10.18
N TYR A 76 9.76 -7.25 -10.45
CA TYR A 76 10.41 -5.94 -10.44
C TYR A 76 11.05 -5.63 -11.80
N GLY A 77 10.97 -4.36 -12.22
CA GLY A 77 11.50 -3.90 -13.50
C GLY A 77 10.84 -4.56 -14.72
N ASN A 78 9.58 -4.96 -14.61
CA ASN A 78 8.85 -5.57 -15.73
C ASN A 78 8.22 -4.47 -16.60
N GLU A 79 8.86 -4.17 -17.73
CA GLU A 79 8.41 -3.10 -18.65
C GLU A 79 7.06 -3.35 -19.33
N ARG A 80 6.52 -4.57 -19.21
CA ARG A 80 5.25 -4.97 -19.84
C ARG A 80 4.03 -4.69 -18.96
N VAL A 81 4.22 -4.25 -17.71
CA VAL A 81 3.13 -3.93 -16.76
C VAL A 81 3.12 -2.46 -16.37
N THR A 82 2.05 -2.03 -15.70
CA THR A 82 1.78 -0.62 -15.39
C THR A 82 2.50 -0.11 -14.15
N ASP A 83 2.93 -1.01 -13.26
CA ASP A 83 3.45 -0.67 -11.93
C ASP A 83 4.68 -1.52 -11.58
N ASP A 84 5.52 -1.01 -10.68
CA ASP A 84 6.69 -1.71 -10.15
C ASP A 84 6.79 -1.48 -8.62
N PRO A 85 6.64 -2.52 -7.77
CA PRO A 85 6.42 -3.92 -8.10
C PRO A 85 5.03 -4.24 -8.66
N PHE A 86 4.93 -5.35 -9.40
CA PHE A 86 3.65 -5.89 -9.88
C PHE A 86 3.38 -7.29 -9.34
N PHE A 87 2.17 -7.52 -8.84
CA PHE A 87 1.78 -8.77 -8.17
C PHE A 87 0.90 -9.67 -9.05
N PHE A 88 1.30 -10.93 -9.20
CA PHE A 88 0.59 -11.92 -10.00
C PHE A 88 0.14 -13.10 -9.15
N CYS A 89 -1.02 -13.68 -9.47
CA CYS A 89 -1.29 -15.07 -9.08
C CYS A 89 -0.49 -16.02 -9.97
N ASP A 90 -0.42 -17.28 -9.56
CA ASP A 90 0.36 -18.32 -10.26
C ASP A 90 0.02 -18.44 -11.74
N VAL A 91 -1.28 -18.54 -12.05
CA VAL A 91 -1.77 -18.72 -13.43
C VAL A 91 -1.42 -17.51 -14.29
N CYS A 92 -1.75 -16.29 -13.81
CA CYS A 92 -1.47 -15.06 -14.54
C CYS A 92 0.03 -14.81 -14.71
N PHE A 93 0.85 -15.18 -13.72
CA PHE A 93 2.30 -15.02 -13.80
C PHE A 93 2.86 -15.81 -14.97
N HIS A 94 2.55 -17.11 -15.06
CA HIS A 94 3.01 -17.97 -16.14
C HIS A 94 2.41 -17.58 -17.49
N SER A 95 1.09 -17.33 -17.56
CA SER A 95 0.43 -17.03 -18.83
C SER A 95 0.86 -15.71 -19.44
N TYR A 96 1.20 -14.71 -18.63
CA TYR A 96 1.57 -13.37 -19.10
C TYR A 96 3.07 -13.23 -19.40
N ASN A 97 3.90 -13.85 -18.58
CA ASN A 97 5.34 -13.64 -18.60
C ASN A 97 6.14 -14.75 -19.30
N TYR A 98 5.51 -15.86 -19.67
CA TYR A 98 6.18 -16.99 -20.34
C TYR A 98 5.42 -17.45 -21.58
N THR A 99 6.14 -17.97 -22.57
CA THR A 99 5.55 -18.66 -23.71
C THR A 99 5.01 -20.03 -23.31
N ALA A 100 4.25 -20.69 -24.19
CA ALA A 100 3.80 -22.07 -24.01
C ALA A 100 4.97 -23.06 -23.78
N ASP A 101 6.14 -22.78 -24.37
CA ASP A 101 7.38 -23.55 -24.17
C ASP A 101 8.18 -23.11 -22.93
N ASN A 102 7.55 -22.38 -22.02
CA ASN A 102 8.14 -21.88 -20.77
C ASN A 102 9.35 -20.96 -20.95
N LYS A 103 9.44 -20.24 -22.08
CA LYS A 103 10.48 -19.20 -22.29
C LYS A 103 9.99 -17.86 -21.76
N LYS A 104 10.82 -17.21 -20.94
CA LYS A 104 10.53 -15.89 -20.36
C LYS A 104 10.43 -14.81 -21.44
N ILE A 105 9.42 -13.96 -21.35
CA ILE A 105 9.15 -12.86 -22.29
C ILE A 105 9.53 -11.54 -21.62
N GLY A 106 10.64 -10.94 -22.06
CA GLY A 106 11.18 -9.70 -21.51
C GLY A 106 12.19 -9.91 -20.38
N HIS A 107 12.71 -8.81 -19.85
CA HIS A 107 13.70 -8.79 -18.77
C HIS A 107 13.07 -8.22 -17.50
N PHE A 108 13.04 -9.00 -16.43
CA PHE A 108 12.51 -8.59 -15.13
C PHE A 108 13.04 -9.53 -14.03
N ARG A 109 12.99 -9.13 -12.77
CA ARG A 109 13.19 -10.05 -11.63
C ARG A 109 11.84 -10.58 -11.18
N ALA A 110 11.77 -11.86 -10.79
CA ALA A 110 10.56 -12.45 -10.22
C ALA A 110 10.91 -13.23 -8.96
N GLU A 111 10.11 -13.05 -7.91
CA GLU A 111 10.29 -13.68 -6.61
C GLU A 111 8.94 -14.23 -6.13
N PRO A 112 8.91 -15.37 -5.43
CA PRO A 112 7.71 -15.83 -4.75
C PRO A 112 7.23 -14.77 -3.75
N PHE A 113 5.95 -14.46 -3.79
CA PHE A 113 5.30 -13.58 -2.83
C PHE A 113 4.48 -14.40 -1.85
N LEU A 114 4.82 -14.30 -0.57
CA LEU A 114 4.07 -14.88 0.53
C LEU A 114 3.16 -13.80 1.11
N ASP A 115 1.86 -14.03 1.04
CA ASP A 115 0.90 -13.24 1.81
C ASP A 115 1.23 -13.41 3.30
N TRP A 116 1.36 -12.29 4.02
CA TRP A 116 1.68 -12.31 5.45
C TRP A 116 0.65 -13.08 6.29
N ASN A 117 -0.59 -13.24 5.82
CA ASN A 117 -1.59 -14.09 6.47
C ASN A 117 -1.34 -15.59 6.30
N ALA A 118 -0.39 -16.02 5.47
CA ALA A 118 -0.04 -17.43 5.26
C ALA A 118 1.11 -17.90 6.16
N VAL A 119 1.75 -16.99 6.91
CA VAL A 119 2.91 -17.26 7.78
C VAL A 119 2.53 -17.24 9.28
N LEU A 120 1.27 -16.92 9.58
CA LEU A 120 0.66 -16.99 10.93
C LEU A 120 -0.46 -18.03 10.92
#